data_AF-A0AAX6EAX4-F1
#
_entry.id   AF-A0AAX6EAX4-F1
#
_cell.length_a   1.000
_cell.length_b   1.000
_cell.length_c   1.000
_cell.angle_alpha   90.00
_cell.angle_beta   90.00
_cell.angle_gamma   90.00
#
_symmetry.space_group_name_H-M   'P 1'
#
loop_
_entity.id
_entity.type
_entity.pdbx_description
1 polymer ?
#
loop_
_entity_poly.entity_id
_entity_poly.type
_entity_poly.pdbx_seq_one_letter_code
_entity_poly.pdbx_strand_id
1 'polypeptide(L)'
;MNCCRVINNLLLNVSLSTNHMPAGADDFLPTLIYVIIRANPPQLHSNLKFIQLFRWQSKLVSEVEYYLTNLLSAESFISNIDASSLSMDEIEFKKNMHPAATQVTLSESSCAVESQVCEPNSILESLGETVITRRSPDKGTQLEGNNYPFLDKEAENLSSEDVQKLLGLYKQVVSRYTTLSKALHQFNLGEEQLLYLLKRKSSDPSLRLW
;
A
#
# COMPACT_ATOMS: atom_id res chain seq x y z
N MET A 1 13.77 -13.52 1.01
CA MET A 1 14.84 -14.54 1.02
C MET A 1 16.09 -14.10 0.28
N ASN A 2 16.01 -13.66 -0.98
CA ASN A 2 17.20 -13.28 -1.76
C ASN A 2 18.05 -12.18 -1.10
N CYS A 3 17.42 -11.12 -0.57
CA CYS A 3 18.11 -10.04 0.12
C CYS A 3 18.98 -10.56 1.29
N CYS A 4 18.41 -11.37 2.19
CA CYS A 4 19.12 -11.93 3.34
C CYS A 4 20.32 -12.81 2.92
N ARG A 5 20.17 -13.58 1.84
CA ARG A 5 21.28 -14.38 1.29
C ARG A 5 22.40 -13.52 0.72
N VAL A 6 22.05 -12.45 0.01
CA VAL A 6 23.04 -11.49 -0.50
C VAL A 6 23.78 -10.82 0.66
N ILE A 7 23.07 -10.40 1.70
CA ILE A 7 23.67 -9.82 2.91
C ILE A 7 24.66 -10.81 3.55
N ASN A 8 24.23 -12.05 3.81
CA ASN A 8 25.10 -13.06 4.42
C ASN A 8 26.33 -13.37 3.56
N ASN A 9 26.18 -13.47 2.24
CA ASN A 9 27.31 -13.67 1.35
C ASN A 9 28.31 -12.49 1.39
N LEU A 10 27.81 -11.26 1.45
CA LEU A 10 28.66 -10.07 1.59
C LEU A 10 29.38 -10.06 2.93
N LEU A 11 28.68 -10.34 4.03
CA LEU A 11 29.26 -10.41 5.37
C LEU A 11 30.33 -11.50 5.47
N LEU A 12 30.08 -12.68 4.88
CA LEU A 12 31.07 -13.76 4.80
C LEU A 12 32.34 -13.32 4.04
N ASN A 13 32.20 -12.64 2.90
CA ASN A 13 33.35 -12.13 2.14
C ASN A 13 34.16 -11.10 2.95
N VAL A 14 33.50 -10.26 3.74
CA VAL A 14 34.16 -9.31 4.63
C VAL A 14 34.89 -10.05 5.76
N SER A 15 34.27 -11.03 6.41
CA SER A 15 34.94 -11.85 7.43
C SER A 15 36.18 -12.57 6.88
N LEU A 16 36.08 -13.16 5.69
CA LEU A 16 37.19 -13.87 5.04
C LEU A 16 38.37 -12.94 4.70
N SER A 17 38.11 -11.68 4.37
CA SER A 17 39.17 -10.70 4.05
C SER A 17 39.78 -10.02 5.28
N THR A 18 39.07 -10.00 6.41
CA THR A 18 39.47 -9.25 7.61
C THR A 18 40.05 -10.10 8.75
N ASN A 19 40.16 -11.44 8.59
CA ASN A 19 40.54 -12.38 9.65
C ASN A 19 39.72 -12.21 10.95
N HIS A 20 38.53 -11.62 10.84
CA HIS A 20 37.61 -11.43 11.95
C HIS A 20 36.72 -12.67 12.11
N MET A 21 36.10 -12.81 13.29
CA MET A 21 35.13 -13.86 13.57
C MET A 21 34.05 -13.96 12.47
N PRO A 22 33.58 -15.18 12.16
CA PRO A 22 32.55 -15.39 11.15
C PRO A 22 31.29 -14.59 11.50
N ALA A 23 30.76 -13.88 10.50
CA ALA A 23 29.62 -12.99 10.66
C ALA A 23 28.41 -13.70 11.29
N GLY A 24 27.95 -13.17 12.41
CA GLY A 24 26.86 -13.73 13.21
C GLY A 24 25.54 -12.97 13.05
N ALA A 25 24.58 -13.27 13.92
CA ALA A 25 23.31 -12.54 13.97
C ALA A 25 23.50 -11.05 14.31
N ASP A 26 24.51 -10.75 15.15
CA ASP A 26 24.85 -9.40 15.59
C ASP A 26 25.40 -8.52 14.45
N ASP A 27 25.95 -9.12 13.39
CA ASP A 27 26.35 -8.42 12.16
C ASP A 27 25.20 -8.34 11.16
N PHE A 28 24.38 -9.40 11.10
CA PHE A 28 23.31 -9.54 10.13
C PHE A 28 22.14 -8.59 10.38
N LEU A 29 21.61 -8.54 11.61
CA LEU A 29 20.38 -7.80 11.90
C LEU A 29 20.56 -6.28 11.73
N PRO A 30 21.63 -5.63 12.24
CA PRO A 30 21.87 -4.22 11.98
C PRO A 30 22.05 -3.92 10.48
N THR A 31 22.73 -4.81 9.74
CA THR A 31 22.87 -4.69 8.28
C THR A 31 21.52 -4.78 7.58
N LEU A 32 20.65 -5.69 8.00
CA LEU A 32 19.30 -5.84 7.46
C LEU A 32 18.45 -4.58 7.72
N ILE A 33 18.47 -4.06 8.95
CA ILE A 33 17.76 -2.82 9.31
C ILE A 33 18.23 -1.67 8.42
N TYR A 34 19.55 -1.49 8.28
CA TYR A 34 20.12 -0.45 7.43
C TYR A 34 19.69 -0.59 5.96
N VAL A 35 19.73 -1.80 5.40
CA VAL A 35 19.29 -2.07 4.02
C VAL A 35 17.81 -1.73 3.83
N ILE A 36 16.95 -2.04 4.80
CA ILE A 36 15.51 -1.73 4.72
C ILE A 36 15.27 -0.22 4.73
N ILE A 37 15.94 0.52 5.64
CA ILE A 37 15.84 1.99 5.71
C ILE A 37 16.29 2.61 4.38
N ARG A 38 17.40 2.13 3.82
CA ARG A 38 17.96 2.65 2.56
C ARG A 38 17.11 2.28 1.34
N ALA A 39 16.57 1.07 1.30
CA ALA A 39 15.76 0.61 0.18
C ALA A 39 14.33 1.18 0.20
N ASN A 40 13.81 1.50 1.39
CA ASN A 40 12.45 2.00 1.62
C ASN A 40 11.38 1.24 0.78
N PRO A 41 11.24 -0.08 0.95
CA PRO A 41 10.35 -0.88 0.11
C PRO A 41 8.89 -0.45 0.32
N PRO A 42 8.10 -0.23 -0.76
CA PRO A 42 6.73 0.23 -0.64
C PRO A 42 5.87 -0.81 0.08
N GLN A 43 4.98 -0.32 0.95
CA GLN A 43 4.00 -1.15 1.68
C GLN A 43 4.63 -2.30 2.47
N LEU A 44 5.84 -2.10 3.03
CA LEU A 44 6.56 -3.13 3.79
C LEU A 44 5.68 -3.81 4.85
N HIS A 45 4.99 -3.03 5.68
CA HIS A 45 4.10 -3.54 6.74
C HIS A 45 3.01 -4.47 6.18
N SER A 46 2.30 -4.02 5.15
CA SER A 46 1.24 -4.81 4.51
C SER A 46 1.78 -6.09 3.85
N ASN A 47 2.94 -6.01 3.19
CA ASN A 47 3.60 -7.15 2.57
C ASN A 47 4.01 -8.21 3.60
N LEU A 48 4.55 -7.79 4.75
CA LEU A 48 4.92 -8.70 5.83
C LEU A 48 3.69 -9.37 6.44
N LYS A 49 2.65 -8.60 6.72
CA LYS A 49 1.39 -9.12 7.25
C LYS A 49 0.73 -10.12 6.29
N PHE A 50 0.77 -9.86 4.99
CA PHE A 50 0.30 -10.79 3.98
C PHE A 50 1.08 -12.11 4.02
N ILE A 51 2.41 -12.06 4.11
CA ILE A 51 3.24 -13.26 4.22
C ILE A 51 2.92 -14.02 5.51
N GLN A 52 2.72 -13.35 6.64
CA GLN A 52 2.36 -14.01 7.90
C GLN A 52 1.01 -14.75 7.82
N LEU A 53 0.03 -14.18 7.13
CA LEU A 53 -1.33 -14.74 7.10
C LEU A 53 -1.54 -15.81 6.02
N PHE A 54 -0.92 -15.63 4.85
CA PHE A 54 -1.24 -16.44 3.66
C PHE A 54 -0.11 -17.38 3.24
N ARG A 55 1.05 -17.34 3.89
CA ARG A 55 2.12 -18.28 3.60
C ARG A 55 1.82 -19.63 4.24
N TRP A 56 2.07 -20.69 3.48
CA TRP A 56 1.90 -22.05 3.98
C TRP A 56 2.89 -22.35 5.11
N GLN A 57 2.37 -22.52 6.33
CA GLN A 57 3.16 -22.70 7.55
C GLN A 57 4.13 -23.88 7.49
N SER A 58 3.75 -25.00 6.86
CA SER A 58 4.62 -26.18 6.71
C SER A 58 5.88 -25.91 5.87
N LYS A 59 5.92 -24.83 5.08
CA LYS A 59 7.08 -24.39 4.30
C LYS A 59 7.83 -23.22 4.93
N LEU A 60 7.37 -22.75 6.10
CA LEU A 60 7.98 -21.68 6.87
C LEU A 60 8.76 -22.29 8.03
N VAL A 61 9.88 -22.95 7.72
CA VAL A 61 10.70 -23.66 8.70
C VAL A 61 12.17 -23.28 8.48
N SER A 62 12.98 -23.31 9.55
CA SER A 62 14.45 -23.15 9.50
C SER A 62 14.88 -21.77 8.96
N GLU A 63 15.76 -21.71 7.96
CA GLU A 63 16.33 -20.47 7.39
C GLU A 63 15.25 -19.46 6.97
N VAL A 64 14.13 -19.96 6.42
CA VAL A 64 13.02 -19.11 5.95
C VAL A 64 12.31 -18.43 7.11
N GLU A 65 12.03 -19.19 8.16
CA GLU A 65 11.40 -18.69 9.38
C GLU A 65 12.33 -17.71 10.09
N TYR A 66 13.61 -18.06 10.22
CA TYR A 66 14.63 -17.19 10.80
C TYR A 66 14.70 -15.83 10.10
N TYR A 67 14.77 -15.79 8.76
CA TYR A 67 14.79 -14.51 8.04
C TYR A 67 13.48 -13.74 8.14
N LEU A 68 12.34 -14.42 8.19
CA LEU A 68 11.06 -13.74 8.39
C LEU A 68 11.00 -13.09 9.77
N THR A 69 11.42 -13.79 10.82
CA THR A 69 11.49 -13.24 12.18
C THR A 69 12.41 -12.03 12.24
N ASN A 70 13.62 -12.10 11.66
CA ASN A 70 14.53 -10.94 11.62
C ASN A 70 13.94 -9.76 10.85
N LEU A 71 13.20 -10.02 9.77
CA LEU A 71 12.55 -8.98 8.98
C LEU A 71 11.40 -8.31 9.75
N LEU A 72 10.64 -9.09 10.51
CA LEU A 72 9.60 -8.57 11.42
C LEU A 72 10.22 -7.77 12.58
N SER A 73 11.31 -8.26 13.17
CA SER A 73 12.05 -7.52 14.19
C SER A 73 12.58 -6.19 13.65
N ALA A 74 13.11 -6.18 12.42
CA ALA A 74 13.58 -4.96 11.77
C ALA A 74 12.43 -3.97 11.50
N GLU A 75 11.27 -4.44 11.02
CA GLU A 75 10.10 -3.59 10.82
C GLU A 75 9.58 -2.99 12.14
N SER A 76 9.53 -3.79 13.21
CA SER A 76 9.16 -3.32 14.54
C SER A 76 10.18 -2.31 15.08
N PHE A 77 11.48 -2.52 14.86
CA PHE A 77 12.53 -1.58 15.28
C PHE A 77 12.40 -0.23 14.56
N ILE A 78 12.25 -0.26 13.24
CA ILE A 78 12.12 0.95 12.41
C ILE A 78 10.86 1.74 12.79
N SER A 79 9.75 1.06 13.05
CA SER A 79 8.48 1.70 13.42
C SER A 79 8.53 2.41 14.77
N ASN A 80 9.38 1.94 15.69
CA ASN A 80 9.51 2.45 17.05
C ASN A 80 10.87 3.15 17.27
N ILE A 81 11.50 3.62 16.21
CA ILE A 81 12.86 4.19 16.30
C ILE A 81 12.86 5.50 17.07
N ASP A 82 13.76 5.61 18.04
CA ASP A 82 13.97 6.79 18.87
C ASP A 82 15.46 7.10 19.04
N ALA A 83 15.77 8.24 19.68
CA ALA A 83 17.13 8.68 19.92
C ALA A 83 17.93 7.66 20.76
N SER A 84 17.27 7.04 21.75
CA SER A 84 17.89 6.06 22.65
C SER A 84 18.27 4.76 21.91
N SER A 85 17.42 4.27 21.01
CA SER A 85 17.66 3.09 20.18
C SER A 85 18.85 3.25 19.24
N LEU A 86 19.18 4.48 18.85
CA LEU A 86 20.31 4.80 17.98
C LEU A 86 21.55 5.28 18.73
N SER A 87 21.54 5.26 20.07
CA SER A 87 22.63 5.76 20.90
C SER A 87 23.04 7.21 20.58
N MET A 88 22.06 8.09 20.35
CA MET A 88 22.30 9.51 20.05
C MET A 88 21.48 10.44 20.96
N ASP A 89 21.91 11.69 21.05
CA ASP A 89 21.19 12.70 21.84
C ASP A 89 19.85 13.07 21.18
N GLU A 90 18.82 13.30 22.00
CA GLU A 90 17.47 13.63 21.53
C GLU A 90 17.43 14.92 20.69
N ILE A 91 18.30 15.88 21.04
CA ILE A 91 18.42 17.15 20.32
C ILE A 91 19.01 16.92 18.92
N GLU A 92 20.04 16.08 18.81
CA GLU A 92 20.66 15.73 17.55
C GLU A 92 19.68 14.93 16.66
N PHE A 93 18.97 13.96 17.25
CA PHE A 93 17.95 13.18 16.55
C PHE A 93 16.86 14.07 15.94
N LYS A 94 16.26 14.97 16.73
CA LYS A 94 15.23 15.90 16.25
C LYS A 94 15.76 16.85 15.18
N LYS A 95 16.98 17.37 15.37
CA LYS A 95 17.67 18.21 14.38
C LYS A 95 17.82 17.49 13.04
N ASN A 96 18.11 16.20 13.04
CA ASN A 96 18.26 15.40 11.81
C ASN A 96 16.91 15.01 11.17
N MET A 97 15.83 14.93 11.96
CA MET A 97 14.47 14.67 11.46
C MET A 97 13.82 15.88 10.75
N HIS A 98 14.05 17.09 11.23
CA HIS A 98 13.49 18.32 10.63
C HIS A 98 13.82 18.52 9.13
N PRO A 99 15.08 18.45 8.67
CA PRO A 99 15.41 18.61 7.26
C PRO A 99 14.86 17.46 6.40
N ALA A 100 14.75 16.25 6.97
CA ALA A 100 14.16 15.11 6.29
C ALA A 100 12.65 15.30 6.05
N ALA A 101 11.91 15.86 7.02
CA ALA A 101 10.48 16.16 6.87
C ALA A 101 10.19 17.19 5.77
N THR A 102 11.05 18.20 5.62
CA THR A 102 10.92 19.21 4.57
C THR A 102 11.20 18.63 3.17
N GLN A 103 12.10 17.65 3.04
CA GLN A 103 12.34 16.98 1.75
C GLN A 103 11.20 16.03 1.33
N VAL A 104 10.49 15.44 2.30
CA VAL A 104 9.28 14.65 2.04
C VAL A 104 8.13 15.56 1.54
N THR A 105 8.01 16.78 2.05
CA THR A 105 6.96 17.73 1.62
C THR A 105 7.25 18.43 0.28
N LEU A 106 8.52 18.62 -0.10
CA LEU A 106 8.88 19.18 -1.41
C LEU A 106 8.74 18.21 -2.59
N SER A 107 8.66 16.90 -2.33
CA SER A 107 8.36 15.91 -3.39
C SER A 107 6.86 15.73 -3.65
N GLU A 108 6.00 16.32 -2.82
CA GLU A 108 4.53 16.28 -2.96
C GLU A 108 3.90 17.64 -3.35
N SER A 109 4.68 18.72 -3.51
CA SER A 109 4.17 20.10 -3.69
C SER A 109 4.52 20.79 -5.02
N SER A 110 4.53 20.06 -6.14
CA SER A 110 4.41 20.66 -7.48
C SER A 110 2.95 20.63 -7.94
N CYS A 111 2.11 21.51 -7.40
CA CYS A 111 0.88 22.02 -8.02
C CYS A 111 0.22 23.07 -7.11
N ALA A 112 0.76 24.28 -7.12
CA ALA A 112 0.02 25.47 -6.71
C ALA A 112 0.38 26.58 -7.69
N VAL A 113 -0.49 26.84 -8.67
CA VAL A 113 -0.50 28.08 -9.43
C VAL A 113 -1.94 28.60 -9.48
N GLU A 114 -2.11 29.72 -8.76
CA GLU A 114 -3.04 30.84 -8.93
C GLU A 114 -4.26 30.68 -9.85
N SER A 115 -5.45 30.86 -9.27
CA SER A 115 -6.67 31.20 -10.01
C SER A 115 -6.99 32.69 -9.80
N GLN A 116 -6.72 33.50 -10.84
CA GLN A 116 -7.34 34.81 -11.03
C GLN A 116 -8.73 34.63 -11.66
N VAL A 117 -9.64 35.45 -11.16
CA VAL A 117 -11.08 35.54 -11.42
C VAL A 117 -11.39 35.97 -12.87
N CYS A 118 -12.43 35.40 -13.50
CA CYS A 118 -13.52 36.11 -14.21
C CYS A 118 -14.59 35.16 -14.78
N GLU A 119 -15.84 35.37 -14.34
CA GLU A 119 -17.12 34.94 -14.93
C GLU A 119 -17.60 35.99 -15.98
N PRO A 120 -18.79 35.89 -16.63
CA PRO A 120 -19.58 34.74 -17.14
C PRO A 120 -20.03 34.92 -18.61
N ASN A 121 -20.48 33.84 -19.28
CA ASN A 121 -21.83 33.73 -19.89
C ASN A 121 -22.00 32.59 -20.90
N SER A 122 -23.11 31.87 -20.70
CA SER A 122 -24.10 31.37 -21.68
C SER A 122 -24.10 29.88 -22.12
N ILE A 123 -25.29 29.29 -21.88
CA ILE A 123 -25.95 28.08 -22.42
C ILE A 123 -25.57 26.77 -21.71
N LEU A 124 -26.29 26.28 -20.67
CA LEU A 124 -27.70 25.82 -20.54
C LEU A 124 -28.02 24.50 -21.29
N GLU A 125 -28.68 23.61 -20.54
CA GLU A 125 -29.28 22.30 -20.87
C GLU A 125 -28.33 21.09 -20.66
N SER A 126 -28.57 20.14 -19.76
CA SER A 126 -29.79 19.74 -19.04
C SER A 126 -29.43 18.94 -17.78
N LEU A 127 -30.08 19.33 -16.69
CA LEU A 127 -30.25 18.71 -15.37
C LEU A 127 -30.46 17.18 -15.45
N GLY A 128 -29.97 16.37 -14.51
CA GLY A 128 -30.58 16.27 -13.17
C GLY A 128 -29.60 15.94 -12.04
N GLU A 129 -29.53 16.92 -11.15
CA GLU A 129 -28.79 17.05 -9.92
C GLU A 129 -29.58 16.44 -8.74
N THR A 130 -28.89 15.86 -7.76
CA THR A 130 -29.27 16.10 -6.36
C THR A 130 -28.04 16.07 -5.46
N VAL A 131 -27.43 17.25 -5.32
CA VAL A 131 -27.14 17.96 -4.06
C VAL A 131 -26.37 17.22 -2.96
N ILE A 132 -25.17 17.77 -2.75
CA ILE A 132 -24.26 17.72 -1.61
C ILE A 132 -24.96 18.19 -0.32
N THR A 133 -24.65 17.60 0.83
CA THR A 133 -24.52 18.42 2.05
C THR A 133 -23.43 17.88 2.98
N ARG A 134 -22.38 18.69 3.16
CA ARG A 134 -21.42 18.59 4.26
C ARG A 134 -22.08 19.09 5.53
N ARG A 135 -21.92 18.37 6.65
CA ARG A 135 -21.92 18.92 8.01
C ARG A 135 -21.16 17.97 8.95
N SER A 136 -20.11 18.50 9.58
CA SER A 136 -19.62 18.06 10.89
C SER A 136 -20.44 18.82 11.97
N PRO A 137 -20.44 18.47 13.28
CA PRO A 137 -19.47 17.62 13.99
C PRO A 137 -20.04 16.57 14.97
N ASP A 138 -19.15 15.69 15.42
CA ASP A 138 -19.02 15.13 16.78
C ASP A 138 -19.11 13.58 16.94
N LYS A 139 -17.99 13.03 17.45
CA LYS A 139 -17.70 11.74 18.15
C LYS A 139 -17.89 10.37 17.47
N GLY A 140 -16.77 9.62 17.43
CA GLY A 140 -16.76 8.16 17.61
C GLY A 140 -16.32 7.34 16.40
N THR A 141 -15.04 6.95 16.41
CA THR A 141 -14.44 5.68 15.91
C THR A 141 -15.24 4.82 14.91
N GLN A 142 -14.67 4.55 13.72
CA GLN A 142 -14.41 3.22 13.11
C GLN A 142 -14.41 3.23 11.56
N LEU A 143 -13.24 2.91 11.00
CA LEU A 143 -12.99 2.15 9.77
C LEU A 143 -13.86 2.46 8.53
N GLU A 144 -13.34 3.28 7.61
CA GLU A 144 -13.82 3.37 6.22
C GLU A 144 -13.53 2.06 5.46
N GLY A 145 -14.40 1.07 5.68
CA GLY A 145 -14.52 -0.12 4.86
C GLY A 145 -15.31 0.18 3.59
N ASN A 146 -14.94 -0.49 2.49
CA ASN A 146 -15.71 -0.53 1.25
C ASN A 146 -17.21 -0.54 1.54
N ASN A 147 -17.93 0.44 0.99
CA ASN A 147 -19.34 0.66 1.27
C ASN A 147 -20.17 -0.47 0.64
N TYR A 148 -20.41 -1.53 1.41
CA TYR A 148 -21.35 -2.61 1.09
C TYR A 148 -22.56 -2.51 2.01
N PRO A 149 -23.50 -1.58 1.74
CA PRO A 149 -24.53 -1.16 2.68
C PRO A 149 -25.59 -2.24 2.98
N PHE A 150 -25.50 -3.40 2.34
CA PHE A 150 -26.38 -4.54 2.51
C PHE A 150 -25.66 -5.82 2.94
N LEU A 151 -24.33 -5.80 3.10
CA LEU A 151 -23.55 -7.02 3.38
C LEU A 151 -23.81 -7.56 4.80
N ASP A 152 -23.94 -6.67 5.76
CA ASP A 152 -24.14 -7.00 7.18
C ASP A 152 -25.60 -6.81 7.63
N LYS A 153 -26.53 -6.55 6.70
CA LYS A 153 -27.96 -6.40 7.02
C LYS A 153 -28.66 -7.76 7.05
N GLU A 154 -29.37 -8.05 8.13
CA GLU A 154 -30.23 -9.23 8.26
C GLU A 154 -31.50 -9.09 7.41
N ALA A 155 -32.01 -10.21 6.86
CA ALA A 155 -33.15 -10.24 5.95
C ALA A 155 -34.43 -9.59 6.50
N GLU A 156 -34.63 -9.66 7.82
CA GLU A 156 -35.80 -9.12 8.53
C GLU A 156 -35.79 -7.59 8.62
N ASN A 157 -34.63 -6.97 8.45
CA ASN A 157 -34.42 -5.52 8.57
C ASN A 157 -34.33 -4.80 7.20
N LEU A 158 -34.61 -5.49 6.09
CA LEU A 158 -34.66 -4.88 4.77
C LEU A 158 -36.07 -4.34 4.48
N SER A 159 -36.15 -3.05 4.18
CA SER A 159 -37.38 -2.46 3.64
C SER A 159 -37.63 -2.93 2.20
N SER A 160 -38.88 -2.83 1.73
CA SER A 160 -39.23 -3.15 0.34
C SER A 160 -38.45 -2.28 -0.67
N GLU A 161 -38.07 -1.06 -0.29
CA GLU A 161 -37.25 -0.15 -1.10
C GLU A 161 -35.76 -0.55 -1.11
N ASP A 162 -35.24 -1.02 0.03
CA ASP A 162 -33.87 -1.56 0.11
C ASP A 162 -33.69 -2.81 -0.76
N VAL A 163 -34.68 -3.69 -0.80
CA VAL A 163 -34.66 -4.89 -1.65
C VAL A 163 -34.64 -4.49 -3.13
N GLN A 164 -35.40 -3.47 -3.54
CA GLN A 164 -35.37 -2.95 -4.90
C GLN A 164 -34.01 -2.36 -5.26
N LYS A 165 -33.40 -1.61 -4.33
CA LYS A 165 -32.07 -1.02 -4.51
C LYS A 165 -30.98 -2.09 -4.60
N LEU A 166 -31.01 -3.11 -3.73
CA LEU A 166 -30.11 -4.26 -3.76
C LEU A 166 -30.23 -5.02 -5.08
N LEU A 167 -31.45 -5.27 -5.56
CA LEU A 167 -31.69 -5.92 -6.84
C LEU A 167 -31.15 -5.08 -8.01
N GLY A 168 -31.30 -3.75 -7.95
CA GLY A 168 -30.74 -2.83 -8.94
C GLY A 168 -29.21 -2.91 -8.99
N LEU A 169 -28.55 -2.86 -7.83
CA LEU A 169 -27.09 -2.98 -7.72
C LEU A 169 -26.60 -4.34 -8.19
N TYR A 170 -27.27 -5.42 -7.80
CA TYR A 170 -26.94 -6.78 -8.25
C TYR A 170 -27.02 -6.88 -9.79
N LYS A 171 -28.13 -6.42 -10.39
CA LYS A 171 -28.29 -6.40 -11.85
C LYS A 171 -27.19 -5.59 -12.54
N GLN A 172 -26.80 -4.45 -11.97
CA GLN A 172 -25.73 -3.62 -12.50
C GLN A 172 -24.38 -4.34 -12.46
N VAL A 173 -24.03 -4.98 -11.34
CA VAL A 173 -22.79 -5.76 -11.20
C VAL A 173 -22.76 -6.90 -12.21
N VAL A 174 -23.83 -7.68 -12.29
CA VAL A 174 -23.95 -8.79 -13.25
C VAL A 174 -23.88 -8.28 -14.69
N SER A 175 -24.54 -7.17 -15.02
CA SER A 175 -24.47 -6.56 -16.35
C SER A 175 -23.05 -6.12 -16.71
N ARG A 176 -22.32 -5.51 -15.77
CA ARG A 176 -20.93 -5.08 -16.00
C ARG A 176 -20.00 -6.28 -16.17
N TYR A 177 -20.12 -7.29 -15.31
CA TYR A 177 -19.31 -8.49 -15.40
C TYR A 177 -19.58 -9.27 -16.69
N THR A 178 -20.84 -9.45 -17.08
CA THR A 178 -21.20 -10.16 -18.31
C THR A 178 -20.76 -9.43 -19.56
N THR A 179 -20.89 -8.10 -19.60
CA THR A 179 -20.38 -7.27 -20.71
C THR A 179 -18.85 -7.38 -20.81
N LEU A 180 -18.16 -7.30 -19.68
CA LEU A 180 -16.71 -7.44 -19.62
C LEU A 180 -16.26 -8.84 -20.04
N SER A 181 -16.89 -9.90 -19.52
CA SER A 181 -16.58 -11.29 -19.88
C SER A 181 -16.79 -11.54 -21.37
N LYS A 182 -17.88 -11.04 -21.96
CA LYS A 182 -18.12 -11.12 -23.41
C LYS A 182 -17.06 -10.40 -24.23
N ALA A 183 -16.67 -9.19 -23.82
CA ALA A 183 -15.61 -8.45 -24.48
C ALA A 183 -14.29 -9.23 -24.41
N LEU A 184 -13.92 -9.74 -23.23
CA LEU A 184 -12.68 -10.50 -23.02
C LEU A 184 -12.62 -11.78 -23.86
N HIS A 185 -13.74 -12.49 -23.99
CA HIS A 185 -13.85 -13.64 -24.88
C HIS A 185 -13.77 -13.27 -26.37
N GLN A 186 -14.35 -12.14 -26.80
CA GLN A 186 -14.20 -11.64 -28.17
C GLN A 186 -12.75 -11.26 -28.51
N PHE A 187 -11.99 -10.79 -27.54
CA PHE A 187 -10.57 -10.46 -27.70
C PHE A 187 -9.62 -11.66 -27.50
N ASN A 188 -10.16 -12.88 -27.31
CA ASN A 188 -9.41 -14.13 -27.10
C ASN A 188 -8.28 -13.99 -26.06
N LEU A 189 -8.51 -13.16 -25.05
CA LEU A 189 -7.55 -12.83 -24.00
C LEU A 189 -7.63 -13.90 -22.90
N GLY A 190 -6.61 -14.74 -22.80
CA GLY A 190 -6.46 -15.67 -21.68
C GLY A 190 -6.20 -14.91 -20.36
N GLU A 191 -6.54 -15.51 -19.22
CA GLU A 191 -6.32 -14.90 -17.88
C GLU A 191 -4.89 -14.39 -17.69
N GLU A 192 -3.90 -15.11 -18.19
CA GLU A 192 -2.48 -14.74 -18.16
C GLU A 192 -2.18 -13.44 -18.94
N GLN A 193 -2.84 -13.25 -20.09
CA GLN A 193 -2.67 -12.04 -20.89
C GLN A 193 -3.42 -10.85 -20.30
N LEU A 194 -4.53 -11.10 -19.59
CA LEU A 194 -5.24 -10.07 -18.83
C LEU A 194 -4.43 -9.59 -17.62
N LEU A 195 -3.82 -10.51 -16.87
CA LEU A 195 -2.91 -10.17 -15.79
C LEU A 195 -1.69 -9.40 -16.33
N TYR A 196 -1.17 -9.80 -17.50
CA TYR A 196 -0.09 -9.07 -18.16
C TYR A 196 -0.53 -7.66 -18.61
N LEU A 197 -1.72 -7.49 -19.20
CA LEU A 197 -2.23 -6.18 -19.64
C LEU A 197 -2.63 -5.27 -18.48
N LEU A 198 -3.19 -5.80 -17.39
CA LEU A 198 -3.49 -5.02 -16.18
C LEU A 198 -2.19 -4.58 -15.50
N LYS A 199 -1.19 -5.47 -15.47
CA LYS A 199 0.16 -5.13 -14.99
C LYS A 199 0.83 -4.10 -15.89
N ARG A 200 0.65 -4.18 -17.22
CA ARG A 200 1.19 -3.21 -18.18
C ARG A 200 0.47 -1.85 -18.12
N LYS A 201 -0.86 -1.82 -18.00
CA LYS A 201 -1.65 -0.57 -17.89
C LYS A 201 -1.44 0.14 -16.55
N SER A 202 -1.14 -0.60 -15.47
CA SER A 202 -0.67 -0.05 -14.20
C SER A 202 0.76 0.53 -14.28
N SER A 203 1.56 0.08 -15.27
CA SER A 203 2.99 0.41 -15.39
C SER A 203 3.33 1.37 -16.54
N ASP A 204 2.36 1.90 -17.29
CA ASP A 204 2.61 2.83 -18.41
C ASP A 204 2.25 4.29 -18.02
N PRO A 205 3.23 5.17 -17.75
CA PRO A 205 2.98 6.56 -17.42
C PRO A 205 2.57 7.43 -18.62
N SER A 206 2.64 6.90 -19.85
CA SER A 206 2.58 7.70 -21.08
C SER A 206 1.21 7.76 -21.79
N LEU A 207 0.18 7.08 -21.27
CA LEU A 207 -1.21 7.19 -21.78
C LEU A 207 -2.15 7.98 -20.84
N ARG A 208 -1.58 8.85 -19.98
CA ARG A 208 -2.33 9.83 -19.16
C ARG A 208 -2.54 11.19 -19.83
N LEU A 209 -2.37 11.30 -21.15
CA LEU A 209 -2.70 12.52 -21.91
C LEU A 209 -3.18 12.11 -23.31
N TRP A 210 -4.48 11.96 -23.47
CA TRP A 210 -5.42 12.50 -24.48
C TRP A 210 -6.81 11.93 -24.16
#